data_AF-A0A6J1WPL9-F1
#
_entry.id   AF-A0A6J1WPL9-F1
#
_cell.length_a   1.000
_cell.length_b   1.000
_cell.length_c   1.000
_cell.angle_alpha   90.00
_cell.angle_beta   90.00
_cell.angle_gamma   90.00
#
_symmetry.space_group_name_H-M   'P 1'
#
loop_
_entity.id
_entity.type
_entity.pdbx_description
1 polymer ?
#
loop_
_entity_poly.entity_id
_entity_poly.type
_entity_poly.pdbx_seq_one_letter_code
_entity_poly.pdbx_strand_id
1 'polypeptide(L)'
;MSDIKQVRNKQLLPDLRKEGELSKEIILSTKEKHGVPAGSRLFSHHTLASIRRLSFFHPFHLPDDSLDFILSATYNHSTEQFADKEDLYLQPETHGCDTWRRLRNTFDKCPPVVIPLGHPMKRGGVKEHKSPFSVKLMNSGVHSSQTNPGYSRQPAGGAIFFY
;
A
#
# COMPACT_ATOMS: atom_id res chain seq x y z
N MET A 1 6.34 -3.00 8.02
CA MET A 1 6.19 -2.35 6.70
C MET A 1 7.17 -1.20 6.70
N SER A 2 7.97 -1.05 5.66
CA SER A 2 8.97 0.01 5.63
C SER A 2 8.30 1.33 5.28
N ASP A 3 8.36 2.30 6.19
CA ASP A 3 7.64 3.57 6.07
C ASP A 3 8.30 4.49 5.02
N ILE A 4 7.47 5.24 4.29
CA ILE A 4 7.92 6.25 3.33
C ILE A 4 8.61 7.38 4.11
N LYS A 5 9.87 7.68 3.79
CA LYS A 5 10.64 8.73 4.48
C LYS A 5 10.68 10.00 3.66
N GLN A 6 10.22 11.11 4.22
CA GLN A 6 10.41 12.43 3.62
C GLN A 6 11.86 12.90 3.80
N VAL A 7 12.53 13.24 2.71
CA VAL A 7 13.92 13.71 2.71
C VAL A 7 13.98 15.08 2.06
N ARG A 8 14.82 15.99 2.60
CA ARG A 8 15.03 17.32 2.01
C ARG A 8 15.54 17.20 0.58
N ASN A 9 14.88 17.91 -0.34
CA ASN A 9 15.28 17.93 -1.73
C ASN A 9 16.50 18.84 -1.94
N LYS A 10 17.56 18.27 -2.54
CA LYS A 10 18.78 18.99 -2.91
C LYS A 10 18.84 19.38 -4.38
N GLN A 11 17.85 18.98 -5.19
CA GLN A 11 17.76 19.35 -6.59
C GLN A 11 17.38 20.83 -6.77
N LEU A 12 17.46 21.28 -8.03
CA LEU A 12 17.11 22.63 -8.47
C LEU A 12 15.60 22.81 -8.65
N LEU A 13 14.91 21.72 -8.96
CA LEU A 13 13.46 21.64 -9.04
C LEU A 13 12.91 20.93 -7.80
N PRO A 14 11.86 21.46 -7.17
CA PRO A 14 11.09 20.76 -6.16
C PRO A 14 10.35 19.57 -6.78
N ASP A 15 10.06 18.57 -5.94
CA ASP A 15 9.24 17.43 -6.32
C ASP A 15 7.77 17.73 -6.04
N LEU A 16 6.99 17.84 -7.11
CA LEU A 16 5.56 18.19 -7.09
C LEU A 16 4.68 17.08 -7.67
N ARG A 17 5.21 15.86 -7.84
CA ARG A 17 4.48 14.72 -8.43
C ARG A 17 3.21 14.34 -7.68
N LYS A 18 3.13 14.65 -6.38
CA LYS A 18 1.92 14.46 -5.56
C LYS A 18 0.85 15.53 -5.80
N GLU A 19 1.25 16.73 -6.18
CA GLU A 19 0.37 17.90 -6.28
C GLU A 19 -0.22 18.07 -7.67
N GLY A 20 0.53 17.73 -8.72
CA GLY A 20 0.11 17.98 -10.08
C GLY A 20 1.14 17.61 -11.14
N GLU A 21 0.85 18.02 -12.37
CA GLU A 21 1.65 17.75 -13.55
C GLU A 21 2.12 19.02 -14.24
N LEU A 22 3.30 18.94 -14.85
CA LEU A 22 3.85 19.98 -15.70
C LEU A 22 3.59 19.61 -17.14
N SER A 23 2.85 20.45 -17.87
CA SER A 23 2.58 20.19 -19.29
C SER A 23 3.78 20.49 -20.20
N LYS A 24 4.77 21.23 -19.68
CA LYS A 24 6.02 21.56 -20.36
C LYS A 24 7.20 21.38 -19.41
N GLU A 25 8.33 20.99 -19.97
CA GLU A 25 9.57 20.89 -19.20
C GLU A 25 10.10 22.27 -18.82
N ILE A 26 10.62 22.38 -17.60
CA ILE A 26 11.24 23.61 -17.11
C ILE A 26 12.69 23.63 -17.58
N ILE A 27 13.02 24.62 -18.41
CA ILE A 27 14.40 24.84 -18.87
C ILE A 27 15.15 25.59 -17.77
N LEU A 28 16.14 24.92 -17.18
CA LEU A 28 16.99 25.51 -16.16
C LEU A 28 18.22 26.17 -16.79
N SER A 29 18.56 27.37 -16.31
CA SER A 29 19.76 28.08 -16.77
C SER A 29 21.07 27.46 -16.27
N THR A 30 21.03 26.68 -15.19
CA THR A 30 22.24 26.15 -14.53
C THR A 30 22.01 24.72 -14.06
N LYS A 31 23.10 23.93 -13.98
CA LYS A 31 23.07 22.56 -13.43
C LYS A 31 23.43 22.50 -11.94
N GLU A 32 24.05 23.55 -11.41
CA GLU A 32 24.59 23.57 -10.05
C GLU A 32 23.73 24.39 -9.09
N LYS A 33 23.50 23.87 -7.89
CA LYS A 33 22.72 24.56 -6.86
C LYS A 33 23.48 25.69 -6.18
N HIS A 34 24.76 25.43 -5.93
CA HIS A 34 25.65 26.27 -5.17
C HIS A 34 26.84 26.60 -6.09
N GLY A 35 26.95 27.86 -6.49
CA GLY A 35 27.88 28.33 -7.53
C GLY A 35 27.40 29.60 -8.22
N VAL A 36 26.10 29.86 -8.13
CA VAL A 36 25.45 31.03 -8.72
C VAL A 36 25.50 32.23 -7.74
N PRO A 37 25.82 33.46 -8.23
CA PRO A 37 25.74 34.69 -7.45
C PRO A 37 24.39 34.85 -6.76
N ALA A 38 24.35 35.48 -5.59
CA ALA A 38 23.13 35.56 -4.77
C ALA A 38 21.92 36.12 -5.53
N GLY A 39 22.12 37.15 -6.37
CA GLY A 39 21.06 37.77 -7.16
C GLY A 39 20.44 36.88 -8.24
N SER A 40 21.19 35.91 -8.78
CA SER A 40 20.70 35.00 -9.82
C SER A 40 20.17 33.68 -9.26
N ARG A 41 20.21 33.45 -7.94
CA ARG A 41 19.75 32.20 -7.31
C ARG A 41 18.26 31.91 -7.49
N LEU A 42 17.42 32.95 -7.48
CA LEU A 42 15.98 32.82 -7.69
C LEU A 42 15.63 32.46 -9.14
N PHE A 43 16.50 32.83 -10.07
CA PHE A 43 16.35 32.51 -11.49
C PHE A 43 16.93 31.12 -11.83
N SER A 44 17.99 30.71 -11.12
CA SER A 44 18.64 29.41 -11.37
C SER A 44 17.86 28.21 -10.85
N HIS A 45 17.11 28.38 -9.75
CA HIS A 45 16.39 27.31 -9.06
C HIS A 45 14.96 27.71 -8.75
N HIS A 46 14.04 26.77 -8.86
CA HIS A 46 12.65 27.00 -8.51
C HIS A 46 12.36 26.65 -7.05
N THR A 47 11.52 27.46 -6.42
CA THR A 47 10.86 27.14 -5.14
C THR A 47 9.49 26.49 -5.41
N LEU A 48 8.93 25.81 -4.39
CA LEU A 48 7.56 25.27 -4.46
C LEU A 48 6.55 26.36 -4.89
N ALA A 49 6.63 27.54 -4.26
CA ALA A 49 5.76 28.66 -4.58
C ALA A 49 5.93 29.15 -6.03
N SER A 50 7.17 29.16 -6.55
CA SER A 50 7.40 29.60 -7.93
C SER A 50 6.80 28.64 -8.96
N ILE A 51 6.94 27.32 -8.78
CA ILE A 51 6.39 26.36 -9.75
C ILE A 51 4.87 26.30 -9.69
N ARG A 52 4.28 26.38 -8.50
CA ARG A 52 2.82 26.44 -8.35
C ARG A 52 2.18 27.62 -9.09
N ARG A 53 2.96 28.66 -9.37
CA ARG A 53 2.52 29.85 -10.12
C ARG A 53 2.80 29.78 -11.62
N LEU A 54 3.46 28.73 -12.10
CA LEU A 54 3.72 28.57 -13.54
C LEU A 54 2.41 28.25 -14.25
N SER A 55 2.21 28.87 -15.42
CA SER A 55 0.99 28.69 -16.23
C SER A 55 0.81 27.28 -16.78
N PHE A 56 1.89 26.49 -16.84
CA PHE A 56 1.89 25.13 -17.35
C PHE A 56 1.93 24.07 -16.23
N PHE A 57 1.80 24.49 -14.97
CA PHE A 57 1.61 23.58 -13.84
C PHE A 57 0.11 23.42 -13.57
N HIS A 58 -0.36 22.17 -13.59
CA HIS A 58 -1.77 21.83 -13.39
C HIS A 58 -1.90 20.98 -12.12
N PRO A 59 -2.44 21.53 -11.02
CA PRO A 59 -2.67 20.76 -9.79
C PRO A 59 -3.78 19.72 -9.99
N PHE A 60 -3.67 18.58 -9.31
CA PHE A 60 -4.69 17.52 -9.35
C PHE A 60 -5.87 17.79 -8.43
N HIS A 61 -5.57 18.31 -7.23
CA HIS A 61 -6.55 18.57 -6.20
C HIS A 61 -6.33 20.00 -5.73
N LEU A 62 -7.20 20.92 -6.14
CA LEU A 62 -7.17 22.30 -5.69
C LEU A 62 -8.50 22.61 -5.02
N PRO A 63 -8.52 23.30 -3.86
CA PRO A 63 -9.76 23.85 -3.31
C PRO A 63 -10.34 24.85 -4.32
N ASP A 64 -11.63 24.74 -4.63
CA ASP A 64 -12.27 25.62 -5.60
C ASP A 64 -12.62 26.98 -4.97
N ASP A 65 -12.97 26.97 -3.68
CA ASP A 65 -13.32 28.17 -2.93
C ASP A 65 -12.71 28.22 -1.52
N SER A 66 -13.02 29.30 -0.80
CA SER A 66 -12.57 29.48 0.58
C SER A 66 -13.26 28.52 1.56
N LEU A 67 -14.44 28.01 1.22
CA LEU A 67 -15.18 27.09 2.08
C LEU A 67 -14.50 25.72 2.07
N ASP A 68 -14.05 25.23 0.91
CA ASP A 68 -13.29 23.99 0.78
C ASP A 68 -12.04 23.99 1.68
N PHE A 69 -11.33 25.12 1.71
CA PHE A 69 -10.16 25.29 2.57
C PHE A 69 -10.50 25.22 4.06
N ILE A 70 -11.66 25.75 4.45
CA ILE A 70 -12.14 25.68 5.84
C ILE A 70 -12.59 24.25 6.18
N LEU A 71 -13.29 23.59 5.25
CA LEU A 71 -13.78 22.23 5.43
C LEU A 71 -12.65 21.20 5.48
N SER A 72 -11.51 21.47 4.84
CA SER A 72 -10.32 20.61 4.93
C SER A 72 -9.51 20.82 6.21
N ALA A 73 -9.79 21.84 7.01
CA ALA A 73 -9.07 22.09 8.26
C ALA A 73 -9.32 20.99 9.30
N THR A 74 -8.32 20.73 10.14
CA THR A 74 -8.39 19.76 11.23
C THR A 74 -8.60 20.45 12.56
N TYR A 75 -9.58 19.97 13.33
CA TYR A 75 -9.83 20.42 14.70
C TYR A 75 -9.54 19.30 15.71
N ASN A 76 -8.73 19.58 16.73
CA ASN A 76 -8.37 18.60 17.76
C ASN A 76 -8.65 19.11 19.18
N HIS A 77 -9.86 18.85 19.67
CA HIS A 77 -10.28 19.22 21.03
C HIS A 77 -9.63 18.39 22.16
N SER A 78 -8.90 17.32 21.86
CA SER A 78 -8.38 16.40 22.88
C SER A 78 -7.07 16.89 23.50
N THR A 79 -6.20 17.50 22.70
CA THR A 79 -4.87 17.96 23.14
C THR A 79 -4.76 19.48 23.25
N GLU A 80 -5.69 20.22 22.65
CA GLU A 80 -5.62 21.66 22.52
C GLU A 80 -6.40 22.32 23.66
N GLN A 81 -5.69 22.89 24.64
CA GLN A 81 -6.27 23.72 25.70
C GLN A 81 -6.03 25.18 25.35
N PHE A 82 -7.10 25.97 25.27
CA PHE A 82 -7.08 27.40 24.91
C PHE A 82 -6.54 27.66 23.49
N ALA A 83 -7.11 26.98 22.48
CA ALA A 83 -6.81 27.24 21.07
C ALA A 83 -7.06 28.70 20.70
N ASP A 84 -6.15 29.28 19.93
CA ASP A 84 -6.41 30.58 19.30
C ASP A 84 -7.39 30.40 18.13
N LYS A 85 -8.01 31.51 17.68
CA LYS A 85 -8.92 31.45 16.54
C LYS A 85 -8.25 30.98 15.25
N GLU A 86 -6.93 31.18 15.14
CA GLU A 86 -6.13 30.76 14.00
C GLU A 86 -5.95 29.24 13.95
N ASP A 87 -5.92 28.58 15.12
CA ASP A 87 -5.71 27.14 15.23
C ASP A 87 -6.90 26.33 14.70
N LEU A 88 -8.10 26.93 14.70
CA LEU A 88 -9.33 26.30 14.19
C LEU A 88 -9.26 25.96 12.69
N TYR A 89 -8.45 26.70 11.92
CA TYR A 89 -8.36 26.57 10.46
C TYR A 89 -7.05 25.95 9.99
N LEU A 90 -6.32 25.28 10.89
CA LEU A 90 -5.08 24.60 10.55
C LEU A 90 -5.32 23.42 9.62
N GLN A 91 -4.54 23.38 8.55
CA GLN A 91 -4.62 22.31 7.57
C GLN A 91 -3.92 21.04 8.10
N PRO A 92 -4.39 19.84 7.72
CA PRO A 92 -3.87 18.56 8.19
C PRO A 92 -2.36 18.41 7.97
N GLU A 93 -1.85 18.90 6.84
CA GLU A 93 -0.42 18.94 6.54
C GLU A 93 0.43 19.71 7.55
N THR A 94 -0.13 20.70 8.23
CA THR A 94 0.56 21.46 9.28
C THR A 94 0.80 20.61 10.52
N HIS A 95 -0.12 19.69 10.83
CA HIS A 95 0.03 18.69 11.88
C HIS A 95 0.88 17.48 11.45
N GLY A 96 1.39 17.49 10.22
CA GLY A 96 2.22 16.41 9.68
C GLY A 96 1.44 15.24 9.11
N CYS A 97 0.12 15.36 8.92
CA CYS A 97 -0.64 14.39 8.15
C CYS A 97 -0.19 14.42 6.68
N ASP A 98 -0.12 13.24 6.04
CA ASP A 98 0.21 13.17 4.61
C ASP A 98 -1.02 13.57 3.79
N THR A 99 -0.90 14.69 3.07
CA THR A 99 -1.93 15.21 2.16
C THR A 99 -1.36 15.32 0.75
N TRP A 100 -2.18 15.78 -0.19
CA TRP A 100 -1.72 16.07 -1.55
C TRP A 100 -0.71 17.23 -1.59
N ARG A 101 -0.80 18.19 -0.66
CA ARG A 101 -0.01 19.43 -0.66
C ARG A 101 1.26 19.31 0.18
N ARG A 102 2.38 19.73 -0.39
CA ARG A 102 3.69 19.69 0.26
C ARG A 102 4.06 21.05 0.85
N LEU A 103 4.23 21.14 2.17
CA LEU A 103 4.62 22.39 2.81
C LEU A 103 6.11 22.74 2.65
N ARG A 104 6.98 21.72 2.53
CA ARG A 104 8.44 21.88 2.49
C ARG A 104 9.01 21.26 1.22
N ASN A 105 10.15 21.77 0.75
CA ASN A 105 10.85 21.19 -0.40
C ASN A 105 11.54 19.87 0.00
N THR A 106 10.73 18.83 0.12
CA THR A 106 11.10 17.44 0.39
C THR A 106 10.67 16.57 -0.79
N PHE A 107 11.18 15.35 -0.84
CA PHE A 107 10.66 14.29 -1.71
C PHE A 107 10.50 13.01 -0.90
N ASP A 108 9.62 12.13 -1.38
CA ASP A 108 9.31 10.89 -0.69
C ASP A 108 10.27 9.81 -1.16
N LYS A 109 11.09 9.31 -0.23
CA LYS A 109 11.99 8.21 -0.52
C LYS A 109 11.29 6.92 -0.15
N CYS A 110 10.89 6.17 -1.17
CA CYS A 110 10.42 4.80 -0.98
C CYS A 110 11.56 3.98 -0.36
N PRO A 111 11.24 3.09 0.59
CA PRO A 111 12.22 2.15 1.10
C PRO A 111 12.74 1.28 -0.04
N PRO A 112 14.03 0.87 0.01
CA PRO A 112 14.55 -0.05 -0.98
C PRO A 112 13.71 -1.34 -0.94
N VAL A 113 13.27 -1.79 -2.11
CA VAL A 113 12.62 -3.09 -2.23
C VAL A 113 13.65 -4.12 -1.78
N VAL A 114 13.35 -4.84 -0.70
CA VAL A 114 14.17 -5.97 -0.27
C VAL A 114 13.96 -7.06 -1.30
N ILE A 115 14.88 -7.15 -2.26
CA ILE A 115 14.91 -8.26 -3.21
C ILE A 115 15.38 -9.47 -2.39
N PRO A 116 14.55 -10.49 -2.15
CA PRO A 116 15.01 -11.67 -1.45
C PRO A 116 16.16 -12.26 -2.28
N LEU A 117 17.34 -12.38 -1.66
CA LEU A 117 18.48 -13.07 -2.24
C LEU A 117 18.17 -14.57 -2.22
N GLY A 118 17.42 -15.03 -3.23
CA GLY A 118 17.04 -16.43 -3.40
C GLY A 118 15.75 -16.59 -4.18
N HIS A 119 15.73 -17.53 -5.13
CA HIS A 119 14.47 -18.06 -5.63
C HIS A 119 13.76 -18.80 -4.49
N PRO A 120 12.42 -18.77 -4.40
CA PRO A 120 11.72 -19.53 -3.36
C PRO A 120 12.08 -21.00 -3.50
N MET A 121 12.89 -21.51 -2.57
CA MET A 121 13.24 -22.93 -2.53
C MET A 121 11.96 -23.72 -2.20
N LYS A 122 11.26 -24.19 -3.22
CA LYS A 122 10.18 -25.16 -3.07
C LYS A 122 10.82 -26.50 -2.71
N ARG A 123 10.85 -26.84 -1.42
CA ARG A 123 11.20 -28.19 -0.97
C ARG A 123 10.07 -29.13 -1.41
N GLY A 124 10.22 -29.68 -2.61
CA GLY A 124 9.36 -30.75 -3.12
C GLY A 124 9.65 -32.04 -2.36
N GLY A 125 8.60 -32.64 -1.81
CA GLY A 125 8.66 -33.91 -1.12
C GLY A 125 7.26 -34.49 -1.04
N VAL A 126 7.17 -35.81 -1.13
CA VAL A 126 5.92 -36.54 -0.91
C VAL A 126 5.58 -36.42 0.57
N LYS A 127 4.54 -35.65 0.93
CA LYS A 127 4.08 -35.52 2.33
C LYS A 127 3.61 -36.87 2.90
N GLU A 128 3.16 -37.76 2.03
CA GLU A 128 2.65 -39.09 2.36
C GLU A 128 2.69 -39.99 1.12
N HIS A 129 3.17 -41.23 1.25
CA HIS A 129 3.16 -42.21 0.17
C HIS A 129 1.77 -42.86 0.07
N LYS A 130 0.77 -42.08 -0.37
CA LYS A 130 -0.58 -42.60 -0.59
C LYS A 130 -0.59 -43.49 -1.83
N SER A 131 -0.84 -44.77 -1.61
CA SER A 131 -1.12 -45.72 -2.68
C SER A 131 -2.37 -45.26 -3.46
N PRO A 132 -2.38 -45.37 -4.81
CA PRO A 132 -3.57 -45.07 -5.63
C PRO A 132 -4.81 -45.88 -5.22
N PHE A 133 -4.60 -47.00 -4.53
CA PHE A 133 -5.66 -47.89 -4.04
C PHE A 133 -6.16 -47.54 -2.63
N SER A 134 -5.60 -46.51 -2.00
CA SER A 134 -6.01 -46.05 -0.66
C SER A 134 -7.20 -45.09 -0.76
N VAL A 135 -8.31 -45.58 -1.31
CA VAL A 135 -9.57 -44.82 -1.31
C VAL A 135 -10.37 -45.24 -0.08
N LYS A 136 -10.42 -44.37 0.95
CA LYS A 136 -11.39 -44.52 2.06
C LYS A 136 -12.78 -44.14 1.54
N LEU A 137 -13.40 -45.04 0.79
CA LEU A 137 -14.76 -44.88 0.23
C LEU A 137 -15.88 -45.28 1.20
N MET A 138 -15.56 -45.70 2.42
CA MET A 138 -16.57 -46.20 3.35
C MET A 138 -16.92 -45.12 4.38
N ASN A 139 -18.11 -44.53 4.26
CA ASN A 139 -18.77 -43.94 5.42
C ASN A 139 -19.02 -45.09 6.41
N SER A 140 -18.45 -45.01 7.61
CA SER A 140 -18.62 -46.04 8.64
C SER A 140 -20.08 -46.10 9.10
N GLY A 141 -20.88 -46.91 8.42
CA GLY A 141 -22.20 -47.36 8.87
C GLY A 141 -22.07 -48.71 9.58
N VAL A 142 -23.00 -49.00 10.49
CA VAL A 142 -22.95 -50.14 11.42
C VAL A 142 -22.93 -51.53 10.73
N HIS A 143 -23.16 -51.58 9.41
CA HIS A 143 -23.23 -52.82 8.63
C HIS A 143 -22.46 -52.74 7.31
N SER A 144 -21.17 -52.41 7.33
CA SER A 144 -20.30 -52.60 6.15
C SER A 144 -19.81 -54.05 6.09
N SER A 145 -20.06 -54.72 4.96
CA SER A 145 -19.84 -56.16 4.67
C SER A 145 -18.37 -56.63 4.63
N GLN A 146 -17.41 -55.79 4.99
CA GLN A 146 -15.99 -56.13 5.03
C GLN A 146 -15.55 -56.82 6.33
N THR A 147 -16.49 -57.11 7.25
CA THR A 147 -16.24 -57.78 8.54
C THR A 147 -16.87 -59.17 8.66
N ASN A 148 -17.12 -59.89 7.57
CA ASN A 148 -17.51 -61.30 7.71
C ASN A 148 -16.79 -62.23 6.72
N PRO A 149 -15.56 -62.66 7.03
CA PRO A 149 -14.96 -63.80 6.35
C PRO A 149 -15.63 -65.08 6.88
N GLY A 150 -16.79 -65.43 6.30
CA GLY A 150 -17.30 -66.80 6.35
C GLY A 150 -18.19 -67.18 7.53
N TYR A 151 -19.31 -66.49 7.74
CA TYR A 151 -20.42 -67.07 8.53
C TYR A 151 -21.79 -66.77 7.90
N SER A 152 -22.45 -67.82 7.40
CA SER A 152 -23.84 -67.80 6.93
C SER A 152 -24.78 -67.79 8.15
N ARG A 153 -25.73 -66.83 8.20
CA ARG A 153 -26.72 -66.72 9.29
C ARG A 153 -28.03 -67.42 8.93
N GLN A 154 -28.00 -68.74 8.76
CA GLN A 154 -29.20 -69.57 8.80
C GLN A 154 -28.96 -70.73 9.78
N PRO A 155 -29.85 -70.96 10.77
CA PRO A 155 -29.66 -72.02 11.76
C PRO A 155 -29.87 -73.44 11.20
N ALA A 156 -30.47 -73.58 10.01
CA ALA A 156 -30.54 -74.84 9.28
C ALA A 156 -29.77 -74.67 7.96
N GLY A 157 -28.60 -75.30 7.85
CA GLY A 157 -27.76 -75.25 6.66
C GLY A 157 -28.58 -75.54 5.40
N GLY A 158 -28.52 -74.62 4.43
CA GLY A 158 -29.43 -74.52 3.28
C GLY A 158 -29.49 -75.77 2.37
N ALA A 159 -30.21 -76.78 2.82
CA ALA A 159 -30.57 -77.97 2.06
C ALA A 159 -31.90 -78.55 2.57
N ILE A 160 -32.99 -77.78 2.52
CA ILE A 160 -34.36 -78.32 2.60
C ILE A 160 -35.24 -77.58 1.60
N PHE A 161 -35.72 -78.29 0.59
CA PHE A 161 -36.77 -77.83 -0.34
C PHE A 161 -38.07 -78.55 0.05
N PHE A 162 -39.14 -77.80 0.30
CA PHE A 162 -40.50 -78.36 0.36
C PHE A 162 -41.17 -78.11 -0.99
N TYR A 163 -41.67 -79.19 -1.60
CA TYR A 163 -42.56 -79.17 -2.76
C TYR A 163 -43.99 -78.86 -2.31
#